data_AF-A0A4V2Q734-F1
#
_entry.id   AF-A0A4V2Q734-F1
#
_cell.length_a   1.000
_cell.length_b   1.000
_cell.length_c   1.000
_cell.angle_alpha   90.00
_cell.angle_beta   90.00
_cell.angle_gamma   90.00
#
_symmetry.space_group_name_H-M   'P 1'
#
loop_
_entity.id
_entity.type
_entity.pdbx_description
1 polymer ?
#
loop_
_entity_poly.entity_id
_entity_poly.type
_entity_poly.pdbx_seq_one_letter_code
_entity_poly.pdbx_strand_id
1 'polypeptide(L)'
;MSNVIPFHYQGQPVRFNSDGWINATDIAAGHGLRLDNWLRNKETEAYIAALARHLNTSDSRDLIRAQRGRSGGTWLHPKLAVALARWISPDFAVWADLHIDALLRGELTEKQQFDRACKALSDGQSMASLNAKELAKWRWRKPGLEHEVDHWRHQLQLTLGFDAA
;
A
#
# COMPACT_ATOMS: atom_id res chain seq x y z
N MET A 1 6.24 4.11 12.81
CA MET A 1 4.88 3.63 12.51
C MET A 1 4.76 3.52 11.00
N SER A 2 4.63 2.31 10.46
CA SER A 2 4.58 2.02 9.03
C SER A 2 3.18 2.26 8.49
N ASN A 3 2.98 3.42 7.87
CA ASN A 3 1.68 3.91 7.39
C ASN A 3 1.34 3.29 6.02
N VAL A 4 1.22 1.97 5.97
CA VAL A 4 0.79 1.26 4.77
C VAL A 4 -0.69 0.93 4.97
N ILE A 5 -1.57 1.60 4.21
CA ILE A 5 -2.98 1.20 4.10
C ILE A 5 -2.98 -0.14 3.35
N PRO A 6 -3.37 -1.26 3.99
CA PRO A 6 -3.45 -2.54 3.30
C PRO A 6 -4.65 -2.49 2.35
N PHE A 7 -4.39 -2.64 1.05
CA PHE A 7 -5.44 -2.84 0.06
C PHE A 7 -5.82 -4.33 0.07
N HIS A 8 -7.12 -4.66 0.11
CA HIS A 8 -7.58 -6.05 0.17
C HIS A 8 -8.22 -6.49 -1.15
N TYR A 9 -7.62 -7.46 -1.83
CA TYR A 9 -8.26 -8.09 -2.99
C TYR A 9 -8.93 -9.40 -2.57
N GLN A 10 -10.25 -9.50 -2.72
CA GLN A 10 -11.02 -10.70 -2.34
C GLN A 10 -10.75 -11.16 -0.90
N GLY A 11 -10.68 -10.21 0.04
CA GLY A 11 -10.36 -10.47 1.45
C GLY A 11 -8.88 -10.75 1.75
N GLN A 12 -8.02 -10.87 0.73
CA GLN A 12 -6.57 -11.08 0.91
C GLN A 12 -5.81 -9.74 0.89
N PRO A 13 -4.97 -9.46 1.91
CA PRO A 13 -4.20 -8.23 1.95
C PRO A 13 -3.07 -8.22 0.91
N VAL A 14 -3.02 -7.17 0.10
CA VAL A 14 -1.89 -6.83 -0.76
C VAL A 14 -0.88 -6.02 0.04
N ARG A 15 0.33 -6.55 0.19
CA ARG A 15 1.36 -5.99 1.08
C ARG A 15 2.29 -5.05 0.34
N PHE A 16 2.48 -3.88 0.95
CA PHE A 16 3.48 -2.89 0.55
C PHE A 16 4.42 -2.62 1.72
N ASN A 17 5.66 -2.23 1.43
CA ASN A 17 6.56 -1.67 2.44
C ASN A 17 6.42 -0.15 2.52
N SER A 18 7.21 0.50 3.39
CA SER A 18 7.21 1.97 3.56
C SER A 18 7.56 2.74 2.29
N ASP A 19 8.33 2.12 1.40
CA ASP A 19 8.81 2.73 0.16
C ASP A 19 7.82 2.47 -1.00
N GLY A 20 6.66 1.87 -0.72
CA GLY A 20 5.64 1.52 -1.71
C GLY A 20 5.98 0.29 -2.56
N TRP A 21 7.03 -0.46 -2.23
CA TRP A 21 7.35 -1.69 -2.94
C TRP A 21 6.35 -2.78 -2.60
N ILE A 22 5.98 -3.56 -3.60
CA ILE A 22 4.94 -4.59 -3.50
C ILE A 22 5.56 -5.97 -3.32
N ASN A 23 5.04 -6.78 -2.39
CA ASN A 23 5.47 -8.17 -2.26
C ASN A 23 4.81 -9.03 -3.34
N ALA A 24 5.54 -9.29 -4.42
CA ALA A 24 5.04 -10.04 -5.56
C ALA A 24 4.98 -11.55 -5.32
N THR A 25 5.79 -12.07 -4.39
CA THR A 25 5.74 -13.49 -4.03
C THR A 25 4.42 -13.82 -3.33
N ASP A 26 4.00 -12.99 -2.38
CA ASP A 26 2.74 -13.19 -1.65
C ASP A 26 1.54 -13.11 -2.60
N ILE A 27 1.54 -12.16 -3.54
CA ILE A 27 0.46 -12.00 -4.53
C ILE A 27 0.40 -13.22 -5.46
N ALA A 28 1.53 -13.62 -6.06
CA ALA A 28 1.55 -14.76 -6.96
C ALA A 28 1.09 -16.04 -6.25
N ALA A 29 1.59 -16.28 -5.03
CA ALA A 29 1.22 -17.44 -4.23
C ALA A 29 -0.28 -17.46 -3.87
N GLY A 30 -0.86 -16.30 -3.55
CA GLY A 30 -2.31 -16.17 -3.30
C GLY A 30 -3.19 -16.57 -4.49
N HIS A 31 -2.66 -16.47 -5.71
CA HIS A 31 -3.32 -16.90 -6.95
C HIS A 31 -2.87 -18.29 -7.44
N GLY A 32 -2.10 -19.05 -6.62
CA GLY A 32 -1.57 -20.36 -7.01
C GLY A 32 -0.51 -20.29 -8.12
N LEU A 33 0.06 -19.11 -8.38
CA LEU A 33 1.05 -18.86 -9.41
C LEU A 33 2.45 -18.80 -8.80
N ARG A 34 3.45 -19.11 -9.63
CA ARG A 34 4.85 -18.95 -9.25
C ARG A 34 5.45 -17.74 -9.94
N LEU A 35 5.96 -16.80 -9.14
CA LEU A 35 6.52 -15.53 -9.64
C LEU A 35 7.71 -15.72 -10.61
N ASP A 36 8.48 -16.80 -10.47
CA ASP A 36 9.59 -17.12 -11.38
C ASP A 36 9.13 -17.31 -12.83
N ASN A 37 7.90 -17.79 -13.06
CA ASN A 37 7.35 -17.90 -14.40
C ASN A 37 7.14 -16.53 -15.05
N TRP A 38 6.70 -15.54 -14.27
CA TRP A 38 6.53 -14.17 -14.77
C TRP A 38 7.87 -13.50 -15.05
N LEU A 39 8.82 -13.64 -14.12
CA LEU A 39 10.15 -13.03 -14.24
C LEU A 39 10.98 -13.59 -15.41
N ARG A 40 10.70 -14.82 -15.85
CA ARG A 40 11.34 -15.47 -17.01
C ARG A 40 10.58 -15.26 -18.33
N ASN A 41 9.45 -14.55 -18.31
CA ASN A 41 8.74 -14.22 -19.54
C ASN A 41 9.54 -13.16 -20.31
N LYS A 42 9.83 -13.42 -21.59
CA LYS A 42 10.56 -12.51 -22.48
C LYS A 42 9.93 -11.11 -22.57
N GLU A 43 8.60 -11.03 -22.56
CA GLU A 43 7.89 -9.76 -22.57
C GLU A 43 8.13 -8.98 -21.26
N THR A 44 8.07 -9.68 -20.12
CA THR A 44 8.36 -9.10 -18.81
C THR A 44 9.80 -8.62 -18.71
N GLU A 45 10.77 -9.42 -19.17
CA GLU A 45 12.18 -9.03 -19.22
C GLU A 45 12.39 -7.77 -20.07
N ALA A 46 11.79 -7.73 -21.27
CA ALA A 46 11.84 -6.56 -22.14
C ALA A 46 11.19 -5.32 -21.50
N TYR A 47 10.06 -5.51 -20.81
CA TYR A 47 9.36 -4.45 -20.10
C TYR A 47 10.19 -3.90 -18.93
N ILE A 48 10.78 -4.75 -18.09
CA ILE A 48 11.64 -4.34 -16.98
C ILE A 48 12.87 -3.57 -17.51
N ALA A 49 13.50 -4.06 -18.58
CA ALA A 49 14.61 -3.37 -19.22
C ALA A 49 14.20 -2.00 -19.78
N ALA A 50 13.03 -1.91 -20.40
CA ALA A 50 12.48 -0.63 -20.87
C ALA A 50 12.21 0.32 -19.70
N LEU A 51 11.61 -0.18 -18.62
CA LEU A 51 11.33 0.62 -17.43
C LEU A 51 12.62 1.15 -16.79
N ALA A 52 13.65 0.30 -16.63
CA ALA A 52 14.94 0.72 -16.08
C ALA A 52 15.56 1.87 -16.88
N ARG A 53 15.51 1.82 -18.22
CA ARG A 53 15.95 2.92 -19.08
C ARG A 53 15.18 4.21 -18.82
N HIS A 54 13.86 4.16 -18.71
CA HIS A 54 13.03 5.36 -18.47
C HIS A 54 13.15 5.92 -17.05
N LEU A 55 13.57 5.10 -16.09
CA LEU A 55 13.87 5.52 -14.72
C LEU A 55 15.35 5.93 -14.53
N ASN A 56 16.15 5.95 -15.61
CA ASN A 56 17.58 6.21 -15.55
C ASN A 56 18.32 5.35 -14.51
N THR A 57 17.89 4.09 -14.36
CA THR A 57 18.50 3.14 -13.44
C THR A 57 19.54 2.32 -14.19
N SER A 58 20.76 2.25 -13.63
CA SER A 58 21.90 1.58 -14.25
C SER A 58 21.75 0.06 -14.32
N ASP A 59 21.02 -0.56 -13.39
CA ASP A 59 20.72 -1.99 -13.41
C ASP A 59 19.20 -2.23 -13.27
N SER A 60 18.62 -2.99 -14.21
CA SER A 60 17.24 -3.48 -14.11
C SER A 60 16.93 -4.26 -12.83
N ARG A 61 17.95 -4.89 -12.23
CA ARG A 61 17.81 -5.64 -10.96
C ARG A 61 17.48 -4.72 -9.80
N ASP A 62 17.80 -3.43 -9.87
CA ASP A 62 17.43 -2.46 -8.84
C ASP A 62 15.91 -2.24 -8.76
N LEU A 63 15.14 -2.76 -9.71
CA LEU A 63 13.67 -2.76 -9.69
C LEU A 63 13.08 -3.99 -8.98
N ILE A 64 13.91 -4.97 -8.62
CA ILE A 64 13.51 -6.25 -8.01
C ILE A 64 14.41 -6.55 -6.81
N ARG A 65 13.83 -6.63 -5.61
CA ARG A 65 14.57 -6.91 -4.36
C ARG A 65 14.15 -8.24 -3.79
N ALA A 66 15.06 -9.19 -3.74
CA ALA A 66 14.85 -10.44 -3.01
C ALA A 66 15.23 -10.25 -1.53
N GLN A 67 14.29 -10.52 -0.63
CA GLN A 67 14.54 -10.48 0.81
C GLN A 67 14.30 -11.87 1.41
N ARG A 68 15.19 -12.31 2.31
CA ARG A 68 15.06 -13.56 3.06
C ARG A 68 14.51 -13.29 4.47
N GLY A 69 13.88 -14.29 5.08
CA GLY A 69 13.42 -14.25 6.48
C GLY A 69 11.90 -14.20 6.63
N ARG A 70 11.43 -13.83 7.83
CA ARG A 70 10.00 -13.93 8.24
C ARG A 70 9.05 -13.02 7.45
N SER A 71 9.57 -11.92 6.90
CA SER A 71 8.90 -11.02 5.94
C SER A 71 9.58 -11.08 4.57
N GLY A 72 10.12 -12.25 4.22
CA GLY A 72 10.82 -12.50 2.98
C GLY A 72 9.88 -12.56 1.78
N GLY A 73 10.47 -12.47 0.60
CA GLY A 73 9.76 -12.44 -0.67
C GLY A 73 10.54 -11.67 -1.72
N THR A 74 9.99 -11.66 -2.93
CA THR A 74 10.47 -10.80 -4.00
C THR A 74 9.62 -9.54 -4.01
N TRP A 75 10.27 -8.43 -3.74
CA TRP A 75 9.67 -7.11 -3.73
C TRP A 75 9.89 -6.45 -5.08
N LEU A 76 8.84 -5.89 -5.66
CA LEU A 76 8.91 -5.17 -6.93
C LEU A 76 8.78 -3.67 -6.71
N HIS A 77 9.50 -2.91 -7.53
CA HIS A 77 9.36 -1.47 -7.63
C HIS A 77 7.88 -1.10 -7.95
N PRO A 78 7.32 -0.02 -7.36
CA PRO A 78 5.90 0.32 -7.53
C PRO A 78 5.43 0.38 -8.99
N LYS A 79 6.28 0.86 -9.91
CA LYS A 79 5.96 0.96 -11.35
C LYS A 79 5.85 -0.40 -12.07
N LEU A 80 6.22 -1.50 -11.42
CA LEU A 80 6.00 -2.86 -11.92
C LEU A 80 4.66 -3.47 -11.46
N ALA A 81 3.98 -2.87 -10.48
CA ALA A 81 2.80 -3.46 -9.84
C ALA A 81 1.68 -3.78 -10.85
N VAL A 82 1.36 -2.84 -11.75
CA VAL A 82 0.30 -3.04 -12.75
C VAL A 82 0.68 -4.10 -13.79
N ALA A 83 1.96 -4.16 -14.19
CA ALA A 83 2.44 -5.18 -15.11
C ALA A 83 2.35 -6.58 -14.50
N LEU A 84 2.69 -6.72 -13.21
CA LEU A 84 2.46 -7.96 -12.47
C LEU A 84 0.96 -8.27 -12.43
N ALA A 85 0.12 -7.29 -12.10
CA ALA A 85 -1.32 -7.51 -11.94
C ALA A 85 -1.98 -8.06 -13.22
N ARG A 86 -1.61 -7.50 -14.38
CA ARG A 86 -2.05 -7.99 -15.70
C ARG A 86 -1.68 -9.43 -16.00
N TRP A 87 -0.54 -9.88 -15.50
CA TRP A 87 -0.13 -11.27 -15.64
C TRP A 87 -0.85 -12.22 -14.67
N ILE A 88 -1.12 -11.75 -13.45
CA ILE A 88 -1.77 -12.55 -12.41
C ILE A 88 -3.21 -12.92 -12.80
N SER A 89 -4.02 -11.92 -13.17
CA SER A 89 -5.42 -12.12 -13.59
C SER A 89 -5.97 -10.84 -14.22
N PRO A 90 -6.81 -10.93 -15.27
CA PRO A 90 -7.54 -9.78 -15.79
C PRO A 90 -8.34 -9.03 -14.70
N ASP A 91 -9.03 -9.76 -13.81
CA ASP A 91 -9.84 -9.14 -12.75
C ASP A 91 -8.98 -8.40 -11.73
N PHE A 92 -7.83 -8.97 -11.37
CA PHE A 92 -6.88 -8.34 -10.47
C PHE A 92 -6.24 -7.08 -11.09
N ALA A 93 -6.00 -7.11 -12.40
CA ALA A 93 -5.51 -5.95 -13.15
C ALA A 93 -6.54 -4.82 -13.19
N VAL A 94 -7.81 -5.13 -13.49
CA VAL A 94 -8.90 -4.15 -13.46
C VAL A 94 -9.05 -3.55 -12.07
N TRP A 95 -9.03 -4.38 -11.02
CA TRP A 95 -9.06 -3.91 -9.64
C TRP A 95 -7.93 -2.92 -9.33
N ALA A 96 -6.69 -3.23 -9.74
CA ALA A 96 -5.54 -2.34 -9.54
C ALA A 96 -5.69 -1.03 -10.32
N ASP A 97 -6.14 -1.09 -11.58
CA ASP A 97 -6.37 0.09 -12.42
C ASP A 97 -7.46 0.99 -11.84
N LEU A 98 -8.56 0.43 -11.32
CA LEU A 98 -9.63 1.18 -10.64
C LEU A 98 -9.14 1.85 -9.34
N HIS A 99 -8.29 1.16 -8.57
CA HIS A 99 -7.68 1.76 -7.38
C HIS A 99 -6.78 2.93 -7.74
N ILE A 100 -5.98 2.80 -8.80
CA ILE A 100 -5.14 3.89 -9.30
C ILE A 100 -6.01 5.05 -9.78
N ASP A 101 -7.09 4.79 -10.49
CA ASP A 101 -8.03 5.81 -10.98
C ASP A 101 -8.71 6.57 -9.83
N ALA A 102 -9.18 5.87 -8.79
CA ALA A 102 -9.73 6.49 -7.58
C ALA A 102 -8.69 7.41 -6.89
N LEU A 103 -7.44 6.97 -6.79
CA LEU A 103 -6.33 7.77 -6.28
C LEU A 103 -6.08 9.02 -7.14
N LEU A 104 -6.16 8.90 -8.47
CA LEU A 104 -5.92 10.01 -9.40
C LEU A 104 -7.06 11.02 -9.43
N ARG A 105 -8.32 10.57 -9.31
CA ARG A 105 -9.52 11.42 -9.35
C ARG A 105 -9.77 12.20 -8.08
N GLY A 106 -9.01 11.94 -7.02
CA GLY A 106 -9.21 12.65 -5.76
C GLY A 106 -10.42 12.16 -4.98
N GLU A 107 -10.85 10.90 -5.17
CA GLU A 107 -11.59 10.10 -4.16
C GLU A 107 -10.72 9.79 -2.90
N LEU A 108 -9.72 10.64 -2.71
CA LEU A 108 -8.78 10.79 -1.63
C LEU A 108 -9.27 11.83 -0.62
N THR A 109 -10.48 12.37 -0.74
CA THR A 109 -10.99 13.27 0.31
C THR A 109 -10.96 12.53 1.65
N GLU A 110 -11.37 11.28 1.63
CA GLU A 110 -11.37 10.34 2.74
C GLU A 110 -9.95 9.97 3.17
N LYS A 111 -9.01 9.74 2.23
CA LYS A 111 -7.60 9.46 2.57
C LYS A 111 -6.91 10.68 3.17
N GLN A 112 -7.14 11.87 2.61
CA GLN A 112 -6.61 13.12 3.14
C GLN A 112 -7.18 13.42 4.51
N GLN A 113 -8.46 13.14 4.73
CA GLN A 113 -9.10 13.25 6.04
C GLN A 113 -8.57 12.20 7.03
N PHE A 114 -8.33 10.97 6.60
CA PHE A 114 -7.68 9.93 7.38
C PHE A 114 -6.25 10.32 7.78
N ASP A 115 -5.43 10.78 6.83
CA ASP A 115 -4.06 11.25 7.08
C ASP A 115 -4.05 12.45 8.05
N ARG A 116 -5.00 13.38 7.91
CA ARG A 116 -5.18 14.50 8.85
C ARG A 116 -5.56 14.03 10.25
N ALA A 117 -6.50 13.08 10.37
CA ALA A 117 -6.92 12.53 11.65
C ALA A 117 -5.77 11.80 12.36
N CYS A 118 -5.03 10.95 11.63
CA CYS A 118 -3.84 10.26 12.13
C CYS A 118 -2.77 11.25 12.62
N LYS A 119 -2.52 12.31 11.84
CA LYS A 119 -1.58 13.37 12.23
C LYS A 119 -2.04 14.09 13.49
N ALA A 120 -3.32 14.46 13.59
CA ALA A 120 -3.86 15.13 14.77
C ALA A 120 -3.75 14.28 16.06
N LEU A 121 -3.96 12.96 15.94
CA LEU A 121 -3.76 12.02 17.05
C LEU A 121 -2.29 11.95 17.47
N SER A 122 -1.37 11.81 16.50
CA SER A 122 0.07 11.79 16.76
C SER A 122 0.58 13.08 17.40
N ASP A 123 0.19 14.23 16.84
CA ASP A 123 0.59 15.56 17.34
C ASP A 123 0.08 15.77 18.77
N GLY A 124 -1.16 15.35 19.05
CA GLY A 124 -1.73 15.42 20.40
C GLY A 124 -1.01 14.51 21.39
N GLN A 125 -0.60 13.31 20.98
CA GLN A 125 0.22 12.42 21.80
C GLN A 125 1.60 13.03 22.11
N SER A 126 2.26 13.66 21.12
CA SER A 126 3.52 14.36 21.33
C SER A 126 3.38 15.55 22.29
N MET A 127 2.30 16.33 22.18
CA MET A 127 2.03 17.44 23.11
C MET A 127 1.75 16.95 24.54
N ALA A 128 1.05 15.83 24.69
CA ALA A 128 0.75 15.23 25.99
C ALA A 128 2.01 14.80 26.76
N SER A 129 3.10 14.48 26.04
CA SER A 129 4.39 14.10 26.63
C SER A 129 5.19 15.28 27.19
N LEU A 130 4.79 16.54 26.94
CA LEU A 130 5.57 17.71 27.33
C LEU A 130 5.40 18.10 28.81
N ASN A 131 4.19 18.00 29.37
CA ASN A 131 3.94 18.28 30.79
C ASN A 131 2.59 17.71 31.28
N ALA A 132 2.41 17.68 32.61
CA ALA A 132 1.22 17.13 33.26
C ALA A 132 -0.09 17.87 32.91
N LYS A 133 -0.02 19.17 32.57
CA LYS A 133 -1.19 19.98 32.19
C LYS A 133 -1.70 19.58 30.80
N GLU A 134 -0.79 19.38 29.85
CA GLU A 134 -1.13 18.89 28.51
C GLU A 134 -1.58 17.42 28.55
N LEU A 135 -1.00 16.59 29.42
CA LEU A 135 -1.47 15.21 29.66
C LEU A 135 -2.92 15.18 30.16
N ALA A 136 -3.31 16.08 31.08
CA ALA A 136 -4.68 16.16 31.57
C ALA A 136 -5.68 16.57 30.48
N LYS A 137 -5.31 17.52 29.60
CA LYS A 137 -6.13 17.90 28.43
C LYS A 137 -6.24 16.77 27.41
N TRP A 138 -5.14 16.05 27.18
CA TRP A 138 -5.09 14.92 26.26
C TRP A 138 -6.05 13.80 26.64
N ARG A 139 -6.17 13.47 27.93
CA ARG A 139 -7.09 12.42 28.42
C ARG A 139 -8.53 12.60 27.93
N TRP A 140 -8.98 13.85 27.78
CA TRP A 140 -10.34 14.16 27.30
C TRP A 140 -10.44 14.25 25.77
N ARG A 141 -9.40 14.72 25.07
CA ARG A 141 -9.40 14.82 23.59
C ARG A 141 -9.10 13.50 22.89
N LYS A 142 -8.33 12.61 23.51
CA LYS A 142 -7.87 11.35 22.91
C LYS A 142 -9.00 10.48 22.34
N PRO A 143 -10.09 10.19 23.08
CA PRO A 143 -11.14 9.30 22.56
C PRO A 143 -11.83 9.84 21.28
N GLY A 144 -11.99 11.17 21.18
CA GLY A 144 -12.58 11.79 19.99
C GLY A 144 -11.67 11.67 18.77
N LEU A 145 -10.36 11.86 18.95
CA LEU A 145 -9.38 11.71 17.88
C LEU A 145 -9.23 10.24 17.43
N GLU A 146 -9.30 9.28 18.37
CA GLU A 146 -9.32 7.86 18.03
C GLU A 146 -10.58 7.51 17.21
N HIS A 147 -11.75 8.03 17.61
CA HIS A 147 -12.99 7.83 16.86
C HIS A 147 -12.96 8.47 15.46
N GLU A 148 -12.38 9.66 15.31
CA GLU A 148 -12.19 10.30 14.00
C GLU A 148 -11.28 9.48 13.08
N VAL A 149 -10.20 8.93 13.62
CA VAL A 149 -9.31 8.03 12.86
C VAL A 149 -10.05 6.78 12.40
N ASP A 150 -10.81 6.14 13.29
CA ASP A 150 -11.59 4.94 12.94
C ASP A 150 -12.71 5.23 11.94
N HIS A 151 -13.39 6.38 12.07
CA HIS A 151 -14.41 6.84 11.12
C HIS A 151 -13.83 7.00 9.71
N TRP A 152 -12.74 7.77 9.58
CA TRP A 152 -12.11 8.00 8.27
C TRP A 152 -11.46 6.75 7.69
N ARG A 153 -10.98 5.85 8.54
CA ARG A 153 -10.51 4.53 8.12
C ARG A 153 -11.64 3.72 7.47
N HIS A 154 -12.81 3.70 8.09
CA HIS A 154 -13.97 2.99 7.57
C HIS A 154 -14.48 3.62 6.27
N GLN A 155 -14.60 4.95 6.21
CA GLN A 155 -14.98 5.66 4.98
C GLN A 155 -14.00 5.39 3.84
N LEU A 156 -12.70 5.46 4.09
CA LEU A 156 -11.68 5.14 3.10
C LEU A 156 -11.77 3.69 2.61
N GLN A 157 -12.17 2.75 3.47
CA GLN A 157 -12.38 1.36 3.05
C GLN A 157 -13.58 1.20 2.12
N LEU A 158 -14.69 1.89 2.41
CA LEU A 158 -15.89 1.89 1.56
C LEU A 158 -15.61 2.52 0.19
N THR A 159 -14.92 3.67 0.15
CA THR A 159 -14.59 4.37 -1.10
C THR A 159 -13.67 3.54 -2.00
N LEU A 160 -12.76 2.76 -1.40
CA LEU A 160 -11.87 1.85 -2.15
C LEU A 160 -12.57 0.52 -2.56
N GLY A 161 -13.88 0.38 -2.29
CA GLY A 161 -14.66 -0.81 -2.68
C GLY A 161 -14.37 -2.04 -1.84
N PHE A 162 -13.90 -1.87 -0.60
CA PHE A 162 -13.79 -2.97 0.37
C PHE A 162 -15.11 -3.15 1.09
N ASP A 163 -16.09 -3.77 0.42
CA ASP A 163 -17.22 -4.32 1.15
C ASP A 163 -16.72 -5.44 2.07
N ALA A 164 -17.01 -5.25 3.36
CA ALA A 164 -16.82 -6.25 4.39
C ALA A 164 -17.70 -7.47 4.07
N ALA A 165 -17.06 -8.57 3.68
CA ALA A 165 -17.61 -9.91 3.79
C ALA A 165 -17.05 -10.58 5.06
#